data_AF-A0A418N4A8-F1
#
_entry.id   AF-A0A418N4A8-F1
#
_cell.length_a   1.000
_cell.length_b   1.000
_cell.length_c   1.000
_cell.angle_alpha   90.00
_cell.angle_beta   90.00
_cell.angle_gamma   90.00
#
_symmetry.space_group_name_H-M   'P 1'
#
loop_
_entity.id
_entity.type
_entity.pdbx_description
1 polymer ?
#
loop_
_entity_poly.entity_id
_entity_poly.type
_entity_poly.pdbx_seq_one_letter_code
_entity_poly.pdbx_strand_id
1 'polypeptide(L)'
;MDHIVEDSIHTKQELLVRMERNNTTIQRLSKKLCSYTYEPKCPSDFEKFNALKNGFKIFSRHQKEIVDLIQKQKEGVSEVLEMEVKEQLGRFKKLESDFAAYLLNMGKTF
;
A
#
# COMPACT_ATOMS: atom_id res chain seq x y z
N MET A 1 13.67 -5.14 32.49
CA MET A 1 13.82 -5.96 31.26
C MET A 1 12.45 -6.21 30.64
N ASP A 2 11.44 -6.58 31.43
CA ASP A 2 10.08 -6.91 30.92
C ASP A 2 9.37 -5.76 30.21
N HIS A 3 9.40 -4.52 30.76
CA HIS A 3 8.75 -3.36 30.13
C HIS A 3 9.29 -2.99 28.73
N ILE A 4 10.57 -3.26 28.45
CA ILE A 4 11.19 -2.93 27.15
C ILE A 4 10.76 -3.93 26.07
N VAL A 5 10.57 -5.20 26.45
CA VAL A 5 10.14 -6.27 25.55
C VAL A 5 8.66 -6.11 25.18
N GLU A 6 7.84 -5.72 26.14
CA GLU A 6 6.40 -5.51 25.95
C GLU A 6 6.11 -4.34 24.99
N ASP A 7 6.83 -3.23 25.13
CA ASP A 7 6.71 -2.03 24.29
C ASP A 7 7.12 -2.29 22.82
N SER A 8 8.19 -3.10 22.64
CA SER A 8 8.68 -3.52 21.33
C SER A 8 7.69 -4.45 20.60
N ILE A 9 7.08 -5.39 21.33
CA ILE A 9 6.06 -6.29 20.78
C ILE A 9 4.83 -5.50 20.33
N HIS A 10 4.37 -4.54 21.15
CA HIS A 10 3.22 -3.71 20.83
C HIS A 10 3.45 -2.87 19.56
N THR A 11 4.63 -2.23 19.47
CA THR A 11 5.02 -1.42 18.30
C THR A 11 5.06 -2.26 17.03
N LYS A 12 5.59 -3.49 17.11
CA LYS A 12 5.64 -4.43 15.96
C LYS A 12 4.23 -4.86 15.53
N GLN A 13 3.35 -5.16 16.47
CA GLN A 13 1.96 -5.55 16.16
C GLN A 13 1.17 -4.39 15.54
N GLU A 14 1.29 -3.18 16.07
CA GLU A 14 0.67 -1.99 15.50
C GLU A 14 1.12 -1.78 14.05
N LEU A 15 2.42 -1.89 13.80
CA LEU A 15 3.00 -1.76 12.47
C LEU A 15 2.42 -2.80 11.51
N LEU A 16 2.37 -4.08 11.91
CA LEU A 16 1.80 -5.15 11.09
C LEU A 16 0.32 -4.87 10.76
N VAL A 17 -0.48 -4.46 11.73
CA VAL A 17 -1.90 -4.12 11.53
C VAL A 17 -2.05 -2.96 10.55
N ARG A 18 -1.23 -1.91 10.69
CA ARG A 18 -1.27 -0.76 9.77
C ARG A 18 -0.90 -1.16 8.34
N MET A 19 0.14 -1.99 8.19
CA MET A 19 0.56 -2.51 6.91
C MET A 19 -0.54 -3.36 6.25
N GLU A 20 -1.18 -4.25 7.01
CA GLU A 20 -2.28 -5.09 6.52
C GLU A 20 -3.51 -4.28 6.08
N ARG A 21 -3.86 -3.24 6.85
CA ARG A 21 -4.94 -2.30 6.49
C ARG A 21 -4.66 -1.59 5.16
N ASN A 22 -3.45 -1.05 4.99
CA ASN A 22 -3.05 -0.38 3.74
C ASN A 22 -3.12 -1.34 2.55
N ASN A 23 -2.63 -2.57 2.72
CA ASN A 23 -2.69 -3.61 1.69
C ASN A 23 -4.14 -3.93 1.28
N THR A 24 -5.03 -4.07 2.27
CA THR A 24 -6.45 -4.33 2.05
C THR A 24 -7.10 -3.21 1.24
N THR A 25 -6.79 -1.96 1.57
CA THR A 25 -7.27 -0.80 0.80
C THR A 25 -6.77 -0.85 -0.65
N ILE A 26 -5.47 -1.06 -0.88
CA ILE A 26 -4.91 -1.15 -2.24
C ILE A 26 -5.53 -2.30 -3.04
N GLN A 27 -5.78 -3.45 -2.43
CA GLN A 27 -6.46 -4.56 -3.10
C GLN A 27 -7.89 -4.18 -3.52
N ARG A 28 -8.62 -3.45 -2.68
CA ARG A 28 -9.96 -2.94 -3.02
C ARG A 28 -9.91 -1.93 -4.18
N LEU A 29 -8.97 -0.99 -4.14
CA LEU A 29 -8.79 -0.01 -5.22
C LEU A 29 -8.41 -0.70 -6.54
N SER A 30 -7.53 -1.70 -6.50
CA SER A 30 -7.14 -2.49 -7.66
C SER A 30 -8.31 -3.25 -8.28
N LYS A 31 -9.16 -3.87 -7.45
CA LYS A 31 -10.41 -4.50 -7.91
C LYS A 31 -11.37 -3.49 -8.52
N LYS A 32 -11.52 -2.31 -7.89
CA LYS A 32 -12.37 -1.21 -8.38
C LYS A 32 -11.87 -0.74 -9.76
N LEU A 33 -10.57 -0.45 -9.89
CA LEU A 33 -9.93 -0.07 -11.14
C LEU A 33 -10.22 -1.07 -12.26
N CYS A 34 -10.06 -2.37 -12.00
CA CYS A 34 -10.24 -3.42 -13.00
C CYS A 34 -11.71 -3.74 -13.35
N SER A 35 -12.69 -3.04 -12.77
CA SER A 35 -14.10 -3.26 -13.12
C SER A 35 -14.51 -2.45 -14.35
N TYR A 36 -15.49 -2.95 -15.10
CA TYR A 36 -16.03 -2.31 -16.30
C TYR A 36 -16.47 -0.85 -16.07
N THR A 37 -16.84 -0.51 -14.83
CA THR A 37 -17.22 0.86 -14.49
C THR A 37 -16.07 1.82 -14.72
N TYR A 38 -14.82 1.44 -14.42
CA TYR A 38 -13.63 2.31 -14.44
C TYR A 38 -12.70 2.02 -15.60
N GLU A 39 -13.22 1.44 -16.68
CA GLU A 39 -12.43 1.27 -17.89
C GLU A 39 -12.10 2.62 -18.55
N PRO A 40 -10.87 2.77 -19.06
CA PRO A 40 -10.45 3.99 -19.75
C PRO A 40 -11.20 4.14 -21.07
N LYS A 41 -11.66 5.35 -21.37
CA LYS A 41 -12.46 5.64 -22.58
C LYS A 41 -11.65 6.27 -23.70
N CYS A 42 -10.44 6.73 -23.40
CA CYS A 42 -9.54 7.33 -24.37
C CYS A 42 -8.08 6.89 -24.12
N PRO A 43 -7.18 7.08 -25.10
CA PRO A 43 -5.79 6.65 -24.98
C PRO A 43 -5.06 7.22 -23.76
N SER A 44 -5.27 8.50 -23.42
CA SER A 44 -4.62 9.12 -22.26
C SER A 44 -5.12 8.55 -20.93
N ASP A 45 -6.39 8.15 -20.85
CA ASP A 45 -6.92 7.43 -19.68
C ASP A 45 -6.35 6.02 -19.58
N PHE A 46 -6.06 5.37 -20.72
CA PHE A 46 -5.50 4.03 -20.76
C PHE A 46 -4.07 4.01 -20.19
N GLU A 47 -3.26 5.02 -20.49
CA GLU A 47 -1.93 5.16 -19.90
C GLU A 47 -2.00 5.29 -18.37
N LYS A 48 -2.88 6.16 -17.86
CA LYS A 48 -3.11 6.34 -16.41
C LYS A 48 -3.62 5.05 -15.76
N PHE A 49 -4.58 4.38 -16.38
CA PHE A 49 -5.10 3.10 -15.95
C PHE A 49 -3.98 2.05 -15.82
N ASN A 50 -3.13 1.94 -16.84
CA ASN A 50 -2.04 0.96 -16.84
C ASN A 50 -0.96 1.30 -15.81
N ALA A 51 -0.65 2.58 -15.64
CA ALA A 51 0.26 3.05 -14.59
C ALA A 51 -0.25 2.69 -13.19
N LEU A 52 -1.55 2.91 -12.90
CA LEU A 52 -2.18 2.52 -11.64
C LEU A 52 -2.17 1.00 -11.44
N LYS A 53 -2.55 0.22 -12.46
CA LYS A 53 -2.56 -1.24 -12.40
C LYS A 53 -1.18 -1.81 -12.07
N ASN A 54 -0.14 -1.29 -12.73
CA ASN A 54 1.24 -1.68 -12.45
C ASN A 54 1.68 -1.22 -11.05
N GLY A 55 1.29 -0.01 -10.64
CA GLY A 55 1.54 0.52 -9.31
C GLY A 55 0.97 -0.36 -8.20
N PHE A 56 -0.29 -0.80 -8.32
CA PHE A 56 -0.91 -1.72 -7.36
C PHE A 56 -0.20 -3.08 -7.29
N LYS A 57 0.24 -3.62 -8.43
CA LYS A 57 1.00 -4.88 -8.48
C LYS A 57 2.35 -4.75 -7.76
N ILE A 58 3.10 -3.69 -8.05
CA ILE A 58 4.40 -3.41 -7.43
C ILE A 58 4.23 -3.19 -5.93
N PHE A 59 3.25 -2.38 -5.53
CA PHE A 59 2.93 -2.14 -4.13
C PHE A 59 2.67 -3.45 -3.39
N SER A 60 1.80 -4.30 -3.91
CA SER A 60 1.42 -5.57 -3.27
C SER A 60 2.62 -6.52 -3.09
N ARG A 61 3.57 -6.50 -4.04
CA ARG A 61 4.80 -7.29 -3.94
C ARG A 61 5.69 -6.76 -2.81
N HIS A 62 6.02 -5.48 -2.82
CA HIS A 62 6.89 -4.87 -1.79
C HIS A 62 6.24 -4.94 -0.39
N GLN A 63 4.92 -4.81 -0.33
CA GLN A 63 4.14 -4.97 0.87
C GLN A 63 4.36 -6.35 1.51
N LYS A 64 4.31 -7.41 0.70
CA LYS A 64 4.55 -8.78 1.16
C LYS A 64 5.98 -8.95 1.68
N GLU A 65 6.96 -8.43 0.94
CA GLU A 65 8.37 -8.49 1.32
C GLU A 65 8.61 -7.80 2.67
N ILE A 66 8.05 -6.60 2.88
CA ILE A 66 8.17 -5.86 4.15
C ILE A 66 7.50 -6.62 5.29
N VAL A 67 6.30 -7.16 5.10
CA VAL A 67 5.60 -7.94 6.14
C VAL A 67 6.41 -9.19 6.51
N ASP A 68 6.94 -9.90 5.52
CA ASP A 68 7.79 -11.08 5.74
C ASP A 68 9.05 -10.72 6.53
N LEU A 69 9.65 -9.55 6.27
CA LEU A 69 10.81 -9.03 7.02
C LEU A 69 10.44 -8.70 8.47
N ILE A 70 9.35 -7.96 8.70
CA ILE A 70 8.85 -7.63 10.04
C ILE A 70 8.61 -8.91 10.84
N GLN A 71 7.97 -9.91 10.23
CA GLN A 71 7.66 -11.17 10.90
C GLN A 71 8.92 -11.96 11.29
N LYS A 72 9.92 -12.03 10.39
CA LYS A 72 11.19 -12.75 10.63
C LYS A 72 12.09 -12.09 11.67
N GLN A 73 11.94 -10.79 11.92
CA GLN A 73 12.77 -10.08 12.89
C GLN A 73 12.37 -10.47 14.33
N LYS A 74 13.31 -11.10 15.05
CA LYS A 74 13.13 -11.54 16.44
C LYS A 74 13.36 -10.41 17.45
N GLU A 75 14.21 -9.46 17.09
CA GLU A 75 14.48 -8.23 17.84
C GLU A 75 13.66 -7.08 17.24
N GLY A 76 13.71 -5.90 17.86
CA GLY A 76 12.97 -4.72 17.39
C GLY A 76 13.20 -4.38 15.90
N VAL A 77 12.36 -3.49 15.36
CA VAL A 77 12.42 -3.07 13.95
C VAL A 77 13.75 -2.36 13.69
N SER A 78 14.53 -2.81 12.70
CA SER A 78 15.79 -2.14 12.34
C SER A 78 15.52 -0.82 11.62
N GLU A 79 16.45 0.13 11.69
CA GLU A 79 16.36 1.43 11.00
C GLU A 79 16.10 1.27 9.48
N VAL A 80 16.72 0.27 8.86
CA VAL A 80 16.49 -0.06 7.44
C VAL A 80 15.04 -0.46 7.20
N LEU A 81 14.46 -1.30 8.07
CA LEU A 81 13.07 -1.72 7.94
C LEU A 81 12.11 -0.56 8.22
N GLU A 82 12.44 0.34 9.15
CA GLU A 82 11.67 1.57 9.35
C GLU A 82 11.65 2.46 8.11
N MET A 83 12.79 2.59 7.42
CA MET A 83 12.87 3.33 6.16
C MET A 83 11.99 2.70 5.08
N GLU A 84 12.09 1.38 4.89
CA GLU A 84 11.25 0.64 3.92
C GLU A 84 9.75 0.80 4.21
N VAL A 85 9.36 0.75 5.49
CA VAL A 85 7.98 1.01 5.93
C VAL A 85 7.55 2.43 5.58
N LYS A 86 8.39 3.44 5.86
CA LYS A 86 8.09 4.85 5.54
C LYS A 86 7.93 5.05 4.04
N GLU A 87 8.81 4.45 3.23
CA GLU A 87 8.70 4.47 1.78
C GLU A 87 7.40 3.82 1.30
N GLN A 88 7.06 2.66 1.85
CA GLN A 88 5.85 1.94 1.49
C GLN A 88 4.59 2.73 1.85
N LEU A 89 4.59 3.45 2.98
CA LEU A 89 3.51 4.37 3.32
C LEU A 89 3.42 5.55 2.32
N GLY A 90 4.56 6.06 1.86
CA GLY A 90 4.60 7.07 0.80
C GLY A 90 3.98 6.55 -0.51
N ARG A 91 4.34 5.33 -0.92
CA ARG A 91 3.79 4.66 -2.10
C ARG A 91 2.27 4.44 -1.97
N PHE A 92 1.80 4.07 -0.77
CA PHE A 92 0.37 3.95 -0.48
C PHE A 92 -0.37 5.27 -0.75
N LYS A 93 0.07 6.36 -0.11
CA LYS A 93 -0.56 7.69 -0.26
C LYS A 93 -0.56 8.16 -1.71
N LYS A 94 0.56 7.94 -2.42
CA LYS A 94 0.68 8.28 -3.83
C LYS A 94 -0.32 7.50 -4.68
N LEU A 95 -0.44 6.19 -4.50
CA LEU A 95 -1.39 5.37 -5.26
C LEU A 95 -2.85 5.72 -4.96
N GLU A 96 -3.17 6.02 -3.71
CA GLU A 96 -4.50 6.49 -3.32
C GLU A 96 -4.85 7.82 -4.01
N SER A 97 -3.92 8.78 -3.99
CA SER A 97 -4.06 10.07 -4.67
C SER A 97 -4.15 9.93 -6.19
N ASP A 98 -3.28 9.12 -6.80
CA ASP A 98 -3.26 8.88 -8.24
C ASP A 98 -4.59 8.24 -8.69
N PHE A 99 -5.13 7.32 -7.88
CA PHE A 99 -6.42 6.70 -8.15
C PHE A 99 -7.57 7.71 -8.01
N ALA A 100 -7.57 8.56 -6.98
CA ALA A 100 -8.56 9.62 -6.83
C ALA A 100 -8.54 10.59 -8.01
N ALA A 101 -7.35 11.01 -8.47
CA ALA A 101 -7.20 11.86 -9.64
C ALA A 101 -7.73 11.18 -10.93
N TYR A 102 -7.50 9.87 -11.07
CA TYR A 102 -8.07 9.09 -12.17
C TYR A 102 -9.61 9.07 -12.14
N LEU A 103 -10.22 8.91 -10.97
CA LEU A 103 -11.68 8.96 -10.81
C LEU A 103 -12.25 10.34 -11.18
N LEU A 104 -11.63 11.42 -10.71
CA LEU A 104 -12.05 12.78 -11.01
C LEU A 104 -12.01 13.07 -12.52
N ASN A 105 -10.96 12.62 -13.22
CA ASN A 105 -10.85 12.76 -14.67
C ASN A 105 -11.97 12.02 -15.42
N MET A 106 -12.48 10.92 -14.84
CA MET A 106 -13.62 10.18 -15.39
C MET A 106 -14.99 10.73 -14.95
N GLY A 107 -15.03 11.82 -14.17
CA GLY A 107 -16.28 12.35 -13.59
C GLY A 107 -16.91 11.46 -12.53
N LYS A 108 -16.10 10.71 -11.77
CA LYS A 108 -16.55 9.79 -10.71
C LYS A 108 -16.02 10.21 -9.34
N THR A 109 -16.75 9.83 -8.29
CA THR A 109 -16.39 10.08 -6.90
C THR A 109 -15.76 8.86 -6.23
N PHE A 110 -14.96 9.12 -5.20
CA PHE A 110 -14.17 8.13 -4.45
C PHE A 110 -15.04 7.20 -3.61
#